data_AF-A0A352FC03-F1
#
_entry.id   AF-A0A352FC03-F1
#
_cell.length_a   1.000
_cell.length_b   1.000
_cell.length_c   1.000
_cell.angle_alpha   90.00
_cell.angle_beta   90.00
_cell.angle_gamma   90.00
#
_symmetry.space_group_name_H-M   'P 1'
#
loop_
_entity.id
_entity.type
_entity.pdbx_description
1 polymer ?
#
loop_
_entity_poly.entity_id
_entity_poly.type
_entity_poly.pdbx_seq_one_letter_code
_entity_poly.pdbx_strand_id
1 'polypeptide(L)'
;EGVVNAAMRYDVQQMMPLFELEIGKPGSSFAFEIARKIGLPESVIENASGLVGDKQLNFDKHLREISRDKRYWENKRQKIRQTSNEVDAVLEKYTELLVQAEKERKKILTETKRQTETLMAGINQQIEQAVREIRESQADKARAREIRETLVRLKESVKEELDGSLKKDEEKIENIKKESIRIRKKLQPESVPKKPEKKEKELPQSWLQGQKIKIRDREVYGEIIEMRGNNLLIAMGQMLTTIPVSQAEPVSEKIFREVSGPRQATSSFSGFDMNQRKMEFAPSLDIRGLRADEALRKVGAFIDEAIMVGAGDLRILHGKGDGILRQLVREYLSGIDVVSKFEDEDVRFGGTGITNVKLTY
;
A
#
# COMPACT_ATOMS: atom_id res chain seq x y z
N GLU A 1 -9.49 -23.66 -38.64
CA GLU A 1 -10.78 -23.43 -37.95
C GLU A 1 -10.62 -23.88 -36.50
N GLY A 2 -11.02 -23.05 -35.54
CA GLY A 2 -10.79 -23.29 -34.11
C GLY A 2 -12.07 -23.64 -33.37
N VAL A 3 -11.98 -24.54 -32.40
CA VAL A 3 -13.08 -24.83 -31.46
C VAL A 3 -12.99 -23.81 -30.32
N VAL A 4 -14.09 -23.11 -30.04
CA VAL A 4 -14.21 -22.17 -28.92
C VAL A 4 -15.12 -22.79 -27.87
N ASN A 5 -14.69 -22.83 -26.61
CA ASN A 5 -15.55 -23.35 -25.57
C ASN A 5 -16.72 -22.38 -25.30
N ALA A 6 -17.80 -22.89 -24.73
CA ALA A 6 -18.89 -22.06 -24.27
C ALA A 6 -19.56 -22.74 -23.07
N ALA A 7 -20.19 -21.94 -22.23
CA ALA A 7 -20.90 -22.40 -21.04
C ALA A 7 -22.28 -21.76 -20.97
N MET A 8 -23.27 -22.53 -20.53
CA MET A 8 -24.57 -21.96 -20.14
C MET A 8 -24.49 -21.45 -18.70
N ARG A 9 -24.97 -20.24 -18.45
CA ARG A 9 -24.98 -19.66 -17.12
C ARG A 9 -26.02 -20.36 -16.22
N TYR A 10 -25.61 -20.58 -14.98
CA TYR A 10 -26.41 -21.23 -13.95
C TYR A 10 -26.31 -20.42 -12.65
N ASP A 11 -27.46 -20.14 -12.02
CA ASP A 11 -27.48 -19.51 -10.72
C ASP A 11 -27.34 -20.56 -9.61
N VAL A 12 -26.20 -20.53 -8.93
CA VAL A 12 -25.86 -21.44 -7.82
C VAL A 12 -26.72 -21.21 -6.59
N GLN A 13 -27.25 -20.00 -6.37
CA GLN A 13 -28.06 -19.70 -5.19
C GLN A 13 -29.48 -20.24 -5.32
N GLN A 14 -30.10 -20.03 -6.48
CA GLN A 14 -31.46 -20.49 -6.77
C GLN A 14 -31.51 -21.88 -7.39
N MET A 15 -30.34 -22.42 -7.77
CA MET A 15 -30.20 -23.69 -8.48
C MET A 15 -31.05 -23.71 -9.77
N MET A 16 -31.00 -22.64 -10.54
CA MET A 16 -31.78 -22.49 -11.78
C MET A 16 -30.88 -22.13 -12.97
N PRO A 17 -31.11 -22.74 -14.15
CA PRO A 17 -30.45 -22.29 -15.37
C PRO A 17 -30.91 -20.89 -15.74
N LEU A 18 -29.98 -20.02 -16.11
CA LEU A 18 -30.29 -18.69 -16.64
C LEU A 18 -30.50 -18.70 -18.16
N PHE A 19 -30.23 -19.85 -18.81
CA PHE A 19 -30.32 -20.05 -20.27
C PHE A 19 -29.54 -19.01 -21.11
N GLU A 20 -28.52 -18.38 -20.52
CA GLU A 20 -27.61 -17.46 -21.20
C GLU A 20 -26.32 -18.20 -21.62
N LEU A 21 -25.98 -18.13 -22.91
CA LEU A 21 -24.74 -18.72 -23.44
C LEU A 21 -23.57 -17.74 -23.30
N GLU A 22 -22.48 -18.21 -22.70
CA GLU A 22 -21.26 -17.44 -22.52
C GLU A 22 -20.11 -18.10 -23.31
N ILE A 23 -19.66 -17.43 -24.37
CA ILE A 23 -18.64 -17.93 -25.29
C ILE A 23 -17.25 -17.62 -24.75
N GLY A 24 -16.32 -18.57 -24.89
CA GLY A 24 -14.91 -18.46 -24.51
C GLY A 24 -14.64 -18.71 -23.03
N LYS A 25 -15.64 -19.16 -22.25
CA LYS A 25 -15.46 -19.56 -20.84
C LYS A 25 -15.83 -21.03 -20.62
N PRO A 26 -14.99 -21.80 -19.92
CA PRO A 26 -15.36 -23.15 -19.51
C PRO A 26 -16.43 -23.07 -18.42
N GLY A 27 -17.48 -23.89 -18.57
CA GLY A 27 -18.54 -23.97 -17.57
C GLY A 27 -18.07 -24.74 -16.34
N SER A 28 -18.54 -24.32 -15.16
CA SER A 28 -18.43 -25.17 -13.97
C SER A 28 -19.52 -26.25 -14.05
N SER A 29 -19.12 -27.52 -14.05
CA SER A 29 -20.06 -28.63 -14.14
C SER A 29 -20.87 -28.72 -12.83
N PHE A 30 -22.16 -28.36 -12.84
CA PHE A 30 -23.07 -28.48 -11.69
C PHE A 30 -23.83 -29.82 -11.66
N ALA A 31 -23.28 -30.85 -12.30
CA ALA A 31 -24.00 -32.10 -12.57
C ALA A 31 -24.48 -32.79 -11.28
N PHE A 32 -23.64 -32.81 -10.23
CA PHE A 32 -23.97 -33.46 -8.96
C PHE A 32 -24.97 -32.65 -8.11
N GLU A 33 -24.83 -31.32 -8.06
CA GLU A 33 -25.77 -30.47 -7.35
C GLU A 33 -27.16 -30.47 -8.02
N ILE A 34 -27.21 -30.54 -9.36
CA ILE A 34 -28.45 -30.73 -10.12
C ILE A 34 -29.04 -32.11 -9.85
N ALA A 35 -28.24 -33.17 -9.88
CA ALA A 35 -28.67 -34.54 -9.57
C ALA A 35 -29.32 -34.64 -8.18
N ARG A 36 -28.72 -33.98 -7.18
CA ARG A 36 -29.26 -33.90 -5.82
C ARG A 36 -30.58 -33.14 -5.77
N LYS A 37 -30.71 -32.03 -6.50
CA LYS A 37 -31.96 -31.25 -6.59
C LYS A 37 -33.09 -32.02 -7.28
N ILE A 38 -32.78 -32.84 -8.27
CA ILE A 38 -33.74 -33.70 -8.97
C ILE A 38 -34.20 -34.88 -8.07
N GLY A 39 -33.50 -35.12 -6.95
CA GLY A 39 -33.88 -36.12 -5.96
C GLY A 39 -33.24 -37.49 -6.18
N LEU A 40 -32.11 -37.56 -6.89
CA LEU A 40 -31.38 -38.81 -7.03
C LEU A 40 -30.84 -39.29 -5.67
N PRO A 41 -30.86 -40.60 -5.38
CA PRO A 41 -30.34 -41.14 -4.12
C PRO A 41 -28.85 -40.80 -3.93
N GLU A 42 -28.46 -40.41 -2.71
CA GLU A 42 -27.07 -40.00 -2.42
C GLU A 42 -26.07 -41.13 -2.69
N SER A 43 -26.48 -42.39 -2.51
CA SER A 43 -25.65 -43.56 -2.86
C SER A 43 -25.29 -43.66 -4.35
N VAL A 44 -26.16 -43.17 -5.24
CA VAL A 44 -25.90 -43.13 -6.69
C VAL A 44 -24.94 -41.98 -7.01
N ILE A 45 -25.10 -40.84 -6.34
CA ILE A 45 -24.25 -39.66 -6.49
C ILE A 45 -22.82 -39.97 -6.02
N GLU A 46 -22.67 -40.63 -4.87
CA GLU A 46 -21.37 -41.04 -4.33
C GLU A 46 -20.66 -42.04 -5.26
N ASN A 47 -21.37 -43.06 -5.75
CA ASN A 47 -20.80 -44.02 -6.72
C ASN A 47 -20.37 -43.33 -8.03
N ALA A 48 -21.20 -42.42 -8.55
CA ALA A 48 -20.86 -41.63 -9.73
C ALA A 48 -19.65 -40.71 -9.50
N SER A 49 -19.51 -40.14 -8.30
CA SER A 49 -18.36 -39.32 -7.92
C SER A 49 -17.06 -40.13 -7.90
N GLY A 50 -17.10 -41.38 -7.40
CA GLY A 50 -15.96 -42.29 -7.40
C GLY A 50 -15.54 -42.73 -8.81
N LEU A 51 -16.49 -42.84 -9.75
CA LEU A 51 -16.23 -43.21 -11.15
C LEU A 51 -15.58 -42.09 -11.98
N VAL A 52 -15.93 -40.82 -11.70
CA VAL A 52 -15.42 -39.65 -12.44
C VAL A 52 -13.94 -39.34 -12.10
N GLY A 53 -13.48 -39.79 -10.93
CA GLY A 53 -12.08 -39.68 -10.50
C GLY A 53 -11.69 -38.29 -9.96
N ASP A 54 -10.73 -38.27 -9.04
CA ASP A 54 -10.36 -37.08 -8.26
C ASP A 54 -9.87 -35.89 -9.10
N LYS A 55 -9.25 -36.16 -10.26
CA LYS A 55 -8.69 -35.11 -11.13
C LYS A 55 -9.77 -34.20 -11.71
N GLN A 56 -10.88 -34.77 -12.16
CA GLN A 56 -11.98 -34.01 -12.76
C GLN A 56 -12.77 -33.25 -11.69
N LEU A 57 -12.99 -33.87 -10.52
CA LEU A 57 -13.61 -33.22 -9.37
C LEU A 57 -12.80 -32.02 -8.86
N ASN A 58 -11.47 -32.15 -8.80
CA ASN A 58 -10.58 -31.05 -8.40
C ASN A 58 -10.55 -29.93 -9.45
N PHE A 59 -10.61 -30.26 -10.74
CA PHE A 59 -10.71 -29.26 -11.80
C PHE A 59 -11.99 -28.43 -11.67
N ASP A 60 -13.15 -29.09 -11.50
CA ASP A 60 -14.43 -28.40 -11.29
C ASP A 60 -14.45 -27.58 -9.99
N LYS A 61 -13.79 -28.06 -8.92
CA LYS A 61 -13.62 -27.30 -7.67
C LYS A 61 -12.82 -26.01 -7.89
N HIS A 62 -11.64 -26.08 -8.51
CA HIS A 62 -10.82 -24.90 -8.79
C HIS A 62 -11.52 -23.93 -9.75
N LEU A 63 -12.24 -24.43 -10.75
CA LEU A 63 -13.00 -23.58 -11.67
C LEU A 63 -14.11 -22.79 -10.94
N ARG A 64 -14.73 -23.40 -9.92
CA ARG A 64 -15.69 -22.70 -9.04
C ARG A 64 -15.03 -21.63 -8.18
N GLU A 65 -13.87 -21.92 -7.59
CA GLU A 65 -13.11 -20.95 -6.80
C GLU A 65 -12.71 -19.74 -7.66
N ILE A 66 -12.12 -19.99 -8.83
CA ILE A 66 -11.75 -18.94 -9.80
C ILE A 66 -12.98 -18.11 -10.21
N SER A 67 -14.12 -18.74 -10.47
CA SER A 67 -15.35 -18.04 -10.86
C SER A 67 -15.89 -17.16 -9.72
N ARG A 68 -15.83 -17.63 -8.47
CA ARG A 68 -16.24 -16.86 -7.29
C ARG A 68 -15.31 -15.67 -7.07
N ASP A 69 -14.00 -15.89 -7.12
CA ASP A 69 -13.00 -14.85 -6.94
C ASP A 69 -13.13 -13.80 -8.03
N LYS A 70 -13.29 -14.22 -9.30
CA LYS A 70 -13.53 -13.30 -10.41
C LYS A 70 -14.73 -12.41 -10.15
N ARG A 71 -15.88 -12.97 -9.76
CA ARG A 71 -17.09 -12.18 -9.44
C ARG A 71 -16.86 -11.25 -8.26
N TYR A 72 -16.16 -11.70 -7.22
CA TYR A 72 -15.79 -10.87 -6.07
C TYR A 72 -14.94 -9.67 -6.49
N TRP A 73 -13.89 -9.91 -7.29
CA TRP A 73 -12.99 -8.87 -7.79
C TRP A 73 -13.66 -7.93 -8.78
N GLU A 74 -14.53 -8.42 -9.65
CA GLU A 74 -15.34 -7.58 -10.55
C GLU A 74 -16.25 -6.63 -9.75
N ASN A 75 -16.97 -7.15 -8.76
CA ASN A 75 -17.82 -6.33 -7.89
C ASN A 75 -16.99 -5.30 -7.09
N LYS A 76 -15.83 -5.71 -6.56
CA LYS A 76 -14.95 -4.82 -5.82
C LYS A 76 -14.37 -3.73 -6.71
N ARG A 77 -13.96 -4.08 -7.93
CA ARG A 77 -13.49 -3.13 -8.96
C ARG A 77 -14.59 -2.14 -9.35
N GLN A 78 -15.83 -2.60 -9.49
CA GLN A 78 -16.96 -1.73 -9.77
C GLN A 78 -17.22 -0.75 -8.63
N LYS A 79 -17.22 -1.23 -7.37
CA LYS A 79 -17.35 -0.35 -6.20
C LYS A 79 -16.23 0.67 -6.13
N ILE A 80 -14.97 0.26 -6.32
CA ILE A 80 -13.81 1.17 -6.33
C ILE A 80 -13.97 2.23 -7.41
N ARG A 81 -14.42 1.85 -8.61
CA ARG A 81 -14.70 2.81 -9.70
C ARG A 81 -15.79 3.79 -9.33
N GLN A 82 -16.89 3.33 -8.73
CA GLN A 82 -17.98 4.20 -8.27
C GLN A 82 -17.47 5.18 -7.22
N THR A 83 -16.76 4.70 -6.20
CA THR A 83 -16.20 5.58 -5.16
C THR A 83 -15.13 6.53 -5.71
N SER A 84 -14.32 6.10 -6.68
CA SER A 84 -13.34 6.98 -7.34
C SER A 84 -14.05 8.11 -8.07
N ASN A 85 -15.07 7.78 -8.87
CA ASN A 85 -15.85 8.79 -9.60
C ASN A 85 -16.57 9.75 -8.65
N GLU A 86 -17.10 9.26 -7.52
CA GLU A 86 -17.70 10.11 -6.49
C GLU A 86 -16.66 11.05 -5.86
N VAL A 87 -15.48 10.54 -5.53
CA VAL A 87 -14.37 11.36 -5.00
C VAL A 87 -13.93 12.41 -6.02
N ASP A 88 -13.77 12.04 -7.28
CA ASP A 88 -13.37 12.95 -8.35
C ASP A 88 -14.41 14.06 -8.57
N ALA A 89 -15.69 13.71 -8.61
CA ALA A 89 -16.79 14.68 -8.74
C ALA A 89 -16.87 15.63 -7.54
N VAL A 90 -16.58 15.12 -6.34
CA VAL A 90 -16.54 15.91 -5.12
C VAL A 90 -15.32 16.84 -5.13
N LEU A 91 -14.15 16.35 -5.53
CA LEU A 91 -12.94 17.15 -5.68
C LEU A 91 -13.13 18.29 -6.69
N GLU A 92 -13.76 18.03 -7.83
CA GLU A 92 -14.06 19.04 -8.85
C GLU A 92 -14.97 20.15 -8.32
N LYS A 93 -16.06 19.80 -7.63
CA LYS A 93 -16.93 20.80 -6.99
C LYS A 93 -16.17 21.64 -5.96
N TYR A 94 -15.24 21.04 -5.22
CA TYR A 94 -14.45 21.77 -4.23
C TYR A 94 -13.39 22.67 -4.85
N THR A 95 -12.73 22.25 -5.93
CA THR A 95 -11.77 23.11 -6.63
C THR A 95 -12.49 24.33 -7.23
N GLU A 96 -13.69 24.15 -7.76
CA GLU A 96 -14.54 25.26 -8.21
C GLU A 96 -14.88 26.22 -7.07
N LEU A 97 -15.33 25.72 -5.92
CA LEU A 97 -15.64 26.54 -4.75
C LEU A 97 -14.41 27.29 -4.22
N LEU A 98 -13.23 26.67 -4.22
CA LEU A 98 -11.99 27.33 -3.82
C LEU A 98 -11.62 28.47 -4.78
N VAL A 99 -11.75 28.24 -6.09
CA VAL A 99 -11.51 29.28 -7.10
C VAL A 99 -12.49 30.44 -6.95
N GLN A 100 -13.76 30.17 -6.64
CA GLN A 100 -14.76 31.20 -6.36
C GLN A 100 -14.40 32.00 -5.10
N ALA A 101 -14.06 31.32 -4.00
CA ALA A 101 -13.66 31.96 -2.75
C ALA A 101 -12.41 32.84 -2.91
N GLU A 102 -11.42 32.39 -3.68
CA GLU A 102 -10.24 33.20 -4.00
C GLU A 102 -10.57 34.43 -4.84
N LYS A 103 -11.48 34.31 -5.82
CA LYS A 103 -11.97 35.43 -6.63
C LYS A 103 -12.69 36.46 -5.75
N GLU A 104 -13.57 36.02 -4.86
CA GLU A 104 -14.28 36.90 -3.92
C GLU A 104 -13.31 37.59 -2.97
N ARG A 105 -12.36 36.86 -2.40
CA ARG A 105 -11.31 37.43 -1.55
C ARG A 105 -10.52 38.51 -2.30
N LYS A 106 -10.12 38.27 -3.55
CA LYS A 106 -9.41 39.26 -4.36
C LYS A 106 -10.26 40.51 -4.60
N LYS A 107 -11.55 40.35 -4.92
CA LYS A 107 -12.48 41.46 -5.10
C LYS A 107 -12.62 42.33 -3.84
N ILE A 108 -12.78 41.69 -2.68
CA ILE A 108 -12.84 42.39 -1.39
C ILE A 108 -11.55 43.18 -1.19
N LEU A 109 -10.38 42.54 -1.35
CA LEU A 109 -9.09 43.21 -1.16
C LEU A 109 -8.90 44.42 -2.09
N THR A 110 -9.30 44.30 -3.37
CA THR A 110 -9.20 45.42 -4.32
C THR A 110 -10.15 46.56 -3.95
N GLU A 111 -11.36 46.24 -3.49
CA GLU A 111 -12.34 47.26 -3.11
C GLU A 111 -11.93 47.96 -1.80
N THR A 112 -11.48 47.21 -0.79
CA THR A 112 -10.93 47.79 0.46
C THR A 112 -9.72 48.67 0.17
N LYS A 113 -8.82 48.24 -0.73
CA LYS A 113 -7.66 49.06 -1.13
C LYS A 113 -8.10 50.37 -1.78
N ARG A 114 -9.06 50.31 -2.71
CA ARG A 114 -9.62 51.49 -3.38
C ARG A 114 -10.28 52.44 -2.38
N GLN A 115 -11.11 51.91 -1.47
CA GLN A 115 -11.76 52.70 -0.42
C GLN A 115 -10.74 53.39 0.48
N THR A 116 -9.69 52.66 0.88
CA THR A 116 -8.60 53.21 1.69
C THR A 116 -7.84 54.31 0.95
N GLU A 117 -7.53 54.12 -0.34
CA GLU A 117 -6.88 55.14 -1.17
C GLU A 117 -7.74 56.41 -1.29
N THR A 118 -9.05 56.25 -1.54
CA THR A 118 -9.97 57.41 -1.61
C THR A 118 -10.10 58.14 -0.28
N LEU A 119 -10.15 57.41 0.82
CA LEU A 119 -10.23 57.98 2.16
C LEU A 119 -8.93 58.74 2.48
N MET A 120 -7.76 58.14 2.23
CA MET A 120 -6.45 58.77 2.40
C MET A 120 -6.27 60.01 1.53
N ALA A 121 -6.76 59.99 0.29
CA ALA A 121 -6.73 61.16 -0.58
C ALA A 121 -7.59 62.31 -0.03
N GLY A 122 -8.82 62.01 0.44
CA GLY A 122 -9.68 62.99 1.09
C GLY A 122 -9.06 63.56 2.38
N ILE A 123 -8.41 62.72 3.17
CA ILE A 123 -7.68 63.14 4.39
C ILE A 123 -6.51 64.04 4.05
N ASN A 124 -5.68 63.67 3.06
CA ASN A 124 -4.55 64.48 2.64
C ASN A 124 -5.01 65.88 2.18
N GLN A 125 -6.15 65.97 1.49
CA GLN A 125 -6.76 67.26 1.14
C GLN A 125 -7.19 68.06 2.37
N GLN A 126 -7.84 67.43 3.36
CA GLN A 126 -8.24 68.12 4.61
C GLN A 126 -7.03 68.58 5.42
N ILE A 127 -5.95 67.78 5.47
CA ILE A 127 -4.68 68.15 6.10
C ILE A 127 -4.05 69.34 5.37
N GLU A 128 -4.00 69.33 4.04
CA GLU A 128 -3.47 70.45 3.25
C GLU A 128 -4.27 71.74 3.48
N GLN A 129 -5.60 71.66 3.54
CA GLN A 129 -6.47 72.80 3.87
C GLN A 129 -6.18 73.34 5.27
N ALA A 130 -6.11 72.46 6.28
CA ALA A 130 -5.80 72.86 7.65
C ALA A 130 -4.39 73.46 7.78
N VAL A 131 -3.39 72.90 7.08
CA VAL A 131 -2.01 73.44 7.05
C VAL A 131 -1.99 74.81 6.37
N ARG A 132 -2.75 75.00 5.29
CA ARG A 132 -2.88 76.29 4.61
C ARG A 132 -3.54 77.33 5.51
N GLU A 133 -4.61 76.97 6.22
CA GLU A 133 -5.31 77.85 7.17
C GLU A 133 -4.40 78.25 8.35
N ILE A 134 -3.58 77.32 8.88
CA ILE A 134 -2.54 77.63 9.87
C ILE A 134 -1.49 78.60 9.32
N ARG A 135 -1.10 78.43 8.04
CA ARG A 135 -0.09 79.28 7.39
C ARG A 135 -0.61 80.70 7.12
N GLU A 136 -1.89 80.84 6.79
CA GLU A 136 -2.55 82.14 6.57
C GLU A 136 -2.89 82.85 7.89
N SER A 137 -3.20 82.10 8.96
CA SER A 137 -3.56 82.63 10.30
C SER A 137 -2.37 82.97 11.22
N GLN A 138 -1.22 83.33 10.62
CA GLN A 138 0.15 83.37 11.17
C GLN A 138 0.44 84.12 12.50
N ALA A 139 -0.54 84.47 13.34
CA ALA A 139 -0.36 85.18 14.60
C ALA A 139 -1.33 84.81 15.75
N ASP A 140 -2.36 83.99 15.55
CA ASP A 140 -3.27 83.59 16.63
C ASP A 140 -2.87 82.25 17.26
N LYS A 141 -2.04 82.30 18.31
CA LYS A 141 -1.60 81.11 19.09
C LYS A 141 -2.77 80.25 19.59
N ALA A 142 -3.95 80.86 19.75
CA ALA A 142 -5.20 80.20 20.12
C ALA A 142 -5.82 79.41 18.95
N ARG A 143 -6.01 80.03 17.77
CA ARG A 143 -6.57 79.36 16.57
C ARG A 143 -5.68 78.24 16.06
N ALA A 144 -4.35 78.44 16.09
CA ALA A 144 -3.40 77.40 15.71
C ALA A 144 -3.41 76.19 16.67
N ARG A 145 -3.79 76.37 17.94
CA ARG A 145 -4.01 75.26 18.88
C ARG A 145 -5.31 74.53 18.58
N GLU A 146 -6.38 75.27 18.31
CA GLU A 146 -7.70 74.73 18.00
C GLU A 146 -7.66 73.87 16.72
N ILE A 147 -6.97 74.34 15.66
CA ILE A 147 -6.77 73.57 14.42
C ILE A 147 -5.90 72.32 14.66
N ARG A 148 -4.91 72.38 15.57
CA ARG A 148 -4.13 71.20 15.95
C ARG A 148 -4.98 70.16 16.69
N GLU A 149 -5.88 70.60 17.57
CA GLU A 149 -6.80 69.72 18.27
C GLU A 149 -7.82 69.08 17.31
N THR A 150 -8.34 69.83 16.33
CA THR A 150 -9.24 69.27 15.31
C THR A 150 -8.50 68.29 14.40
N LEU A 151 -7.24 68.57 14.03
CA LEU A 151 -6.38 67.63 13.28
C LEU A 151 -6.09 66.34 14.05
N VAL A 152 -5.82 66.43 15.36
CA VAL A 152 -5.59 65.25 16.20
C VAL A 152 -6.88 64.43 16.33
N ARG A 153 -8.03 65.07 16.58
CA ARG A 153 -9.33 64.38 16.63
C ARG A 153 -9.69 63.72 15.31
N LEU A 154 -9.50 64.43 14.19
CA LEU A 154 -9.78 63.89 12.86
C LEU A 154 -8.87 62.69 12.56
N LYS A 155 -7.59 62.76 12.95
CA LYS A 155 -6.66 61.64 12.83
C LYS A 155 -7.05 60.45 13.71
N GLU A 156 -7.56 60.69 14.92
CA GLU A 156 -8.05 59.63 15.81
C GLU A 156 -9.34 58.98 15.30
N SER A 157 -10.35 59.76 14.90
CA SER A 157 -11.62 59.24 14.38
C SER A 157 -11.42 58.43 13.09
N VAL A 158 -10.51 58.88 12.23
CA VAL A 158 -10.13 58.18 11.01
C VAL A 158 -9.39 56.88 11.31
N LYS A 159 -8.50 56.88 12.31
CA LYS A 159 -7.77 55.67 12.70
C LYS A 159 -8.75 54.61 13.25
N GLU A 160 -9.78 55.04 13.98
CA GLU A 160 -10.86 54.17 14.43
C GLU A 160 -11.74 53.64 13.27
N GLU A 161 -12.05 54.46 12.26
CA GLU A 161 -12.79 54.01 11.07
C GLU A 161 -11.98 53.05 10.20
N LEU A 162 -10.67 53.30 10.00
CA LEU A 162 -9.76 52.39 9.31
C LEU A 162 -9.61 51.08 10.07
N ASP A 163 -9.36 51.12 11.38
CA ASP A 163 -9.26 49.91 12.20
C ASP A 163 -10.60 49.15 12.22
N GLY A 164 -11.73 49.84 12.20
CA GLY A 164 -13.07 49.23 12.13
C GLY A 164 -13.36 48.55 10.79
N SER A 165 -12.96 49.16 9.67
CA SER A 165 -13.13 48.59 8.33
C SER A 165 -12.16 47.42 8.09
N LEU A 166 -10.90 47.54 8.54
CA LEU A 166 -9.91 46.49 8.45
C LEU A 166 -10.29 45.27 9.29
N LYS A 167 -10.82 45.47 10.50
CA LYS A 167 -11.32 44.37 11.34
C LYS A 167 -12.51 43.63 10.71
N LYS A 168 -13.46 44.35 10.11
CA LYS A 168 -14.61 43.71 9.41
C LYS A 168 -14.18 42.91 8.19
N ASP A 169 -13.19 43.39 7.45
CA ASP A 169 -12.67 42.68 6.27
C ASP A 169 -11.75 41.51 6.66
N GLU A 170 -10.97 41.65 7.73
CA GLU A 170 -10.24 40.54 8.35
C GLU A 170 -11.18 39.45 8.86
N GLU A 171 -12.28 39.80 9.53
CA GLU A 171 -13.30 38.84 9.98
C GLU A 171 -13.95 38.09 8.82
N LYS A 172 -14.25 38.77 7.71
CA LYS A 172 -14.77 38.11 6.49
C LYS A 172 -13.75 37.16 5.87
N ILE A 173 -12.49 37.58 5.77
CA ILE A 173 -11.40 36.75 5.25
C ILE A 173 -11.16 35.54 6.16
N GLU A 174 -11.23 35.73 7.48
CA GLU A 174 -11.07 34.68 8.46
C GLU A 174 -12.25 33.71 8.46
N ASN A 175 -13.48 34.19 8.24
CA ASN A 175 -14.65 33.34 8.07
C ASN A 175 -14.55 32.49 6.79
N ILE A 176 -14.08 33.04 5.67
CA ILE A 176 -13.81 32.28 4.44
C ILE A 176 -12.70 31.24 4.66
N LYS A 177 -11.66 31.58 5.43
CA LYS A 177 -10.60 30.64 5.86
C LYS A 177 -11.14 29.54 6.79
N LYS A 178 -11.99 29.88 7.76
CA LYS A 178 -12.59 28.94 8.70
C LYS A 178 -13.55 27.99 7.99
N GLU A 179 -14.30 28.48 7.01
CA GLU A 179 -15.22 27.66 6.23
C GLU A 179 -14.45 26.69 5.32
N SER A 180 -13.40 27.15 4.63
CA SER A 180 -12.51 26.26 3.87
C SER A 180 -11.79 25.22 4.75
N ILE A 181 -11.39 25.56 5.98
CA ILE A 181 -10.81 24.60 6.94
C ILE A 181 -11.85 23.61 7.49
N ARG A 182 -13.07 24.05 7.80
CA ARG A 182 -14.17 23.19 8.26
C ARG A 182 -14.58 22.20 7.19
N ILE A 183 -14.65 22.64 5.94
CA ILE A 183 -14.93 21.80 4.79
C ILE A 183 -13.81 20.76 4.60
N ARG A 184 -12.55 21.18 4.70
CA ARG A 184 -11.38 20.26 4.68
C ARG A 184 -11.43 19.23 5.82
N LYS A 185 -11.98 19.59 6.98
CA LYS A 185 -12.11 18.71 8.15
C LYS A 185 -13.29 17.72 8.01
N LYS A 186 -14.39 18.11 7.34
CA LYS A 186 -15.50 17.22 6.98
C LYS A 186 -15.13 16.17 5.91
N LEU A 187 -14.05 16.40 5.16
CA LEU A 187 -13.50 15.52 4.13
C LEU A 187 -12.41 14.57 4.63
N GLN A 188 -11.96 14.72 5.88
CA GLN A 188 -11.39 13.54 6.52
C GLN A 188 -12.55 12.56 6.65
N PRO A 189 -12.45 11.35 6.07
CA PRO A 189 -13.51 10.37 6.22
C PRO A 189 -13.81 10.27 7.71
N GLU A 190 -15.08 10.46 8.05
CA GLU A 190 -15.60 10.28 9.39
C GLU A 190 -15.09 8.91 9.86
N SER A 191 -14.11 8.94 10.75
CA SER A 191 -13.66 7.76 11.46
C SER A 191 -14.92 7.16 12.05
N VAL A 192 -15.31 5.99 11.55
CA VAL A 192 -16.46 5.21 12.00
C VAL A 192 -16.61 5.38 13.52
N PRO A 193 -17.79 5.80 14.03
CA PRO A 193 -17.96 6.09 15.43
C PRO A 193 -17.65 4.83 16.26
N LYS A 194 -16.57 4.90 17.05
CA LYS A 194 -16.29 3.93 18.12
C LYS A 194 -17.43 4.00 19.13
N LYS A 195 -18.39 3.09 19.00
CA LYS A 195 -19.30 2.71 20.10
C LYS A 195 -18.45 2.24 21.29
N PRO A 196 -18.88 2.49 22.54
CA PRO A 196 -18.10 2.19 23.73
C PRO A 196 -18.16 0.69 24.00
N GLU A 197 -17.24 -0.06 23.40
CA GLU A 197 -16.96 -1.43 23.79
C GLU A 197 -15.75 -1.48 24.71
N LYS A 198 -15.92 -2.33 25.71
CA LYS A 198 -15.13 -2.47 26.93
C LYS A 198 -13.64 -2.64 26.61
N LYS A 199 -12.81 -2.21 27.55
CA LYS A 199 -11.36 -2.46 27.64
C LYS A 199 -11.00 -3.87 27.13
N GLU A 200 -10.62 -3.96 25.86
CA GLU A 200 -10.03 -5.14 25.28
C GLU A 200 -8.91 -4.67 24.35
N LYS A 201 -7.73 -5.23 24.62
CA LYS A 201 -6.38 -4.75 24.29
C LYS A 201 -6.22 -4.25 22.85
N GLU A 202 -5.57 -3.10 22.72
CA GLU A 202 -5.16 -2.48 21.46
C GLU A 202 -4.36 -3.47 20.57
N LEU A 203 -4.89 -3.76 19.37
CA LEU A 203 -4.08 -4.29 18.26
C LEU A 203 -3.48 -3.14 17.44
N PRO A 204 -2.26 -3.29 16.90
CA PRO A 204 -1.35 -2.18 16.64
C PRO A 204 -1.47 -1.62 15.22
N GLN A 205 -0.85 -0.45 15.04
CA GLN A 205 -0.50 0.18 13.77
C GLN A 205 -0.20 -0.85 12.67
N SER A 206 -0.87 -0.72 11.53
CA SER A 206 -0.53 -1.40 10.29
C SER A 206 0.87 -0.98 9.86
N TRP A 207 1.85 -1.86 10.07
CA TRP A 207 3.21 -1.69 9.59
C TRP A 207 3.27 -1.77 8.08
N LEU A 208 4.02 -0.86 7.46
CA LEU A 208 4.23 -0.83 6.01
C LEU A 208 5.54 -1.53 5.66
N GLN A 209 5.56 -2.24 4.53
CA GLN A 209 6.80 -2.78 3.95
C GLN A 209 7.75 -1.60 3.66
N GLY A 210 9.02 -1.76 4.03
CA GLY A 210 10.06 -0.73 3.97
C GLY A 210 10.20 0.13 5.23
N GLN A 211 9.34 -0.03 6.23
CA GLN A 211 9.40 0.76 7.46
C GLN A 211 10.58 0.34 8.34
N LYS A 212 11.36 1.32 8.80
CA LYS A 212 12.52 1.11 9.68
C LYS A 212 12.05 0.95 11.12
N ILE A 213 12.51 -0.10 11.76
CA ILE A 213 12.09 -0.47 13.09
C ILE A 213 13.26 -0.86 13.98
N LYS A 214 13.08 -0.66 15.28
CA LYS A 214 13.96 -1.15 16.33
C LYS A 214 13.24 -2.25 17.09
N ILE A 215 14.01 -3.26 17.50
CA ILE A 215 13.49 -4.33 18.35
C ILE A 215 13.46 -3.82 19.80
N ARG A 216 12.31 -3.90 20.47
CA ARG A 216 12.09 -3.31 21.80
C ARG A 216 13.08 -3.80 22.88
N ASP A 217 13.63 -5.00 22.71
CA ASP A 217 14.54 -5.64 23.68
C ASP A 217 16.02 -5.56 23.28
N ARG A 218 16.36 -4.97 22.12
CA ARG A 218 17.74 -4.91 21.61
C ARG A 218 18.04 -3.59 20.92
N GLU A 219 19.29 -3.10 20.99
CA GLU A 219 19.75 -1.97 20.16
C GLU A 219 20.03 -2.40 18.71
N VAL A 220 19.14 -3.22 18.15
CA VAL A 220 19.26 -3.75 16.79
C VAL A 220 18.15 -3.14 15.95
N TYR A 221 18.56 -2.61 14.81
CA TYR A 221 17.72 -1.87 13.87
C TYR A 221 17.58 -2.67 12.58
N GLY A 222 16.40 -2.62 11.97
CA GLY A 222 16.15 -3.29 10.70
C GLY A 222 15.01 -2.67 9.90
N GLU A 223 14.80 -3.19 8.69
CA GLU A 223 13.75 -2.77 7.76
C GLU A 223 12.74 -3.89 7.57
N ILE A 224 11.44 -3.57 7.64
CA ILE A 224 10.37 -4.55 7.39
C ILE A 224 10.36 -4.91 5.91
N ILE A 225 10.57 -6.18 5.57
CA ILE A 225 10.45 -6.70 4.21
C ILE A 225 9.04 -7.19 3.95
N GLU A 226 8.50 -8.00 4.87
CA GLU A 226 7.21 -8.66 4.68
C GLU A 226 6.50 -8.80 6.03
N MET A 227 5.17 -8.68 6.02
CA MET A 227 4.33 -8.98 7.17
C MET A 227 3.63 -10.31 6.92
N ARG A 228 3.89 -11.32 7.75
CA ARG A 228 3.21 -12.61 7.72
C ARG A 228 2.34 -12.73 8.97
N GLY A 229 1.07 -12.34 8.83
CA GLY A 229 0.11 -12.37 9.94
C GLY A 229 0.55 -11.46 11.10
N ASN A 230 0.90 -12.05 12.23
CA ASN A 230 1.33 -11.34 13.45
C ASN A 230 2.87 -11.22 13.60
N ASN A 231 3.62 -11.66 12.59
CA ASN A 231 5.08 -11.63 12.59
C ASN A 231 5.60 -10.77 11.44
N LEU A 232 6.64 -9.99 11.71
CA LEU A 232 7.35 -9.13 10.76
C LEU A 232 8.65 -9.82 10.37
N LEU A 233 8.87 -9.98 9.07
CA LEU A 233 10.15 -10.36 8.51
C LEU A 233 10.97 -9.08 8.31
N ILE A 234 12.11 -8.99 8.98
CA ILE A 234 12.94 -7.79 9.03
C ILE A 234 14.32 -8.10 8.48
N ALA A 235 14.83 -7.24 7.62
CA ALA A 235 16.23 -7.21 7.21
C ALA A 235 17.07 -6.41 8.20
N MET A 236 18.09 -7.05 8.75
CA MET A 236 19.14 -6.44 9.56
C MET A 236 20.46 -6.61 8.81
N GLY A 237 20.79 -5.66 7.91
CA GLY A 237 21.93 -5.79 7.02
C GLY A 237 21.74 -6.92 6.00
N GLN A 238 22.53 -7.99 6.11
CA GLN A 238 22.44 -9.19 5.25
C GLN A 238 21.59 -10.32 5.86
N MET A 239 21.16 -10.19 7.11
CA MET A 239 20.43 -11.25 7.83
C MET A 239 18.93 -10.95 7.85
N LEU A 240 18.11 -11.99 7.69
CA LEU A 240 16.66 -11.93 7.86
C LEU A 240 16.27 -12.47 9.22
N THR A 241 15.34 -11.83 9.91
CA THR A 241 14.81 -12.32 11.18
C THR A 241 13.33 -12.04 11.27
N THR A 242 12.60 -13.01 11.82
CA THR A 242 11.17 -12.90 12.09
C THR A 242 10.98 -12.46 13.53
N ILE A 243 10.29 -11.35 13.76
CA ILE A 243 9.89 -10.93 15.11
C ILE A 243 8.37 -10.76 15.19
N PRO A 244 7.76 -10.96 16.37
CA PRO A 244 6.37 -10.59 16.60
C PRO A 244 6.17 -9.08 16.45
N VAL A 245 5.04 -8.67 15.89
CA VAL A 245 4.65 -7.25 15.75
C VAL A 245 4.75 -6.48 17.08
N SER A 246 4.52 -7.14 18.21
CA SER A 246 4.59 -6.54 19.55
C SER A 246 6.00 -6.09 19.98
N GLN A 247 7.05 -6.60 19.32
CA GLN A 247 8.44 -6.28 19.61
C GLN A 247 9.02 -5.23 18.64
N ALA A 248 8.24 -4.76 17.67
CA ALA A 248 8.67 -3.72 16.73
C ALA A 248 8.31 -2.33 17.26
N GLU A 249 9.28 -1.42 17.22
CA GLU A 249 9.09 0.02 17.47
C GLU A 249 9.48 0.83 16.22
N PRO A 250 8.63 1.77 15.76
CA PRO A 250 8.96 2.56 14.57
C PRO A 250 10.10 3.54 14.90
N VAL A 251 11.11 3.60 14.04
CA VAL A 251 12.25 4.51 14.20
C VAL A 251 12.31 5.46 13.01
N SER A 252 12.67 6.73 13.28
CA SER A 252 12.86 7.72 12.22
C SER A 252 14.11 7.42 11.39
N GLU A 253 14.07 7.75 10.10
CA GLU A 253 15.16 7.49 9.16
C GLU A 253 16.50 8.12 9.61
N LYS A 254 16.44 9.22 10.35
CA LYS A 254 17.60 9.93 10.90
C LYS A 254 18.34 9.11 11.96
N ILE A 255 17.60 8.53 12.91
CA ILE A 255 18.16 7.70 14.00
C ILE A 255 18.68 6.38 13.43
N PHE A 256 17.99 5.81 12.45
CA PHE A 256 18.42 4.58 11.77
C PHE A 256 19.77 4.77 11.04
N ARG A 257 19.97 5.89 10.34
CA ARG A 257 21.25 6.21 9.65
C ARG A 257 22.41 6.48 10.61
N GLU A 258 22.14 7.08 11.75
CA GLU A 258 23.16 7.44 12.74
C GLU A 258 23.76 6.20 13.42
N VAL A 259 22.94 5.16 13.66
CA VAL A 259 23.39 3.90 14.30
C VAL A 259 23.89 2.86 13.29
N SER A 260 23.43 2.89 12.03
CA SER A 260 23.82 1.89 11.01
C SER A 260 25.15 2.19 10.30
N GLY A 261 25.78 3.34 10.58
CA GLY A 261 27.04 3.77 9.96
C GLY A 261 26.92 4.13 8.47
N PRO A 262 27.91 4.87 7.91
CA PRO A 262 27.92 5.19 6.50
C PRO A 262 28.36 3.95 5.70
N ARG A 263 27.42 3.17 5.17
CA ARG A 263 27.71 2.15 4.16
C ARG A 263 27.17 2.58 2.81
N GLN A 264 28.07 2.45 1.84
CA GLN A 264 27.89 2.61 0.41
C GLN A 264 26.51 2.12 -0.03
N ALA A 265 25.88 2.91 -0.89
CA ALA A 265 24.71 2.52 -1.64
C ALA A 265 25.01 1.25 -2.45
N THR A 266 24.82 0.08 -1.85
CA THR A 266 24.53 -1.13 -2.59
C THR A 266 23.01 -1.21 -2.66
N SER A 267 22.52 -0.79 -3.81
CA SER A 267 21.22 -1.13 -4.37
C SER A 267 21.06 -2.65 -4.53
N SER A 268 21.07 -3.39 -3.41
CA SER A 268 21.04 -4.86 -3.41
C SER A 268 19.99 -5.43 -2.44
N PHE A 269 18.98 -4.64 -2.08
CA PHE A 269 17.68 -5.20 -1.66
C PHE A 269 16.83 -5.64 -2.87
N SER A 270 17.29 -5.39 -4.10
CA SER A 270 16.78 -5.98 -5.34
C SER A 270 17.03 -7.50 -5.46
N GLY A 271 17.80 -8.09 -4.53
CA GLY A 271 18.05 -9.53 -4.49
C GLY A 271 16.92 -10.37 -3.86
N PHE A 272 15.83 -9.75 -3.39
CA PHE A 272 14.66 -10.45 -2.81
C PHE A 272 13.42 -10.40 -3.70
N ASP A 273 13.58 -10.17 -5.00
CA ASP A 273 12.51 -10.52 -5.92
C ASP A 273 12.45 -12.05 -5.99
N MET A 274 11.66 -12.64 -5.08
CA MET A 274 11.45 -14.09 -4.99
C MET A 274 10.98 -14.66 -6.34
N ASN A 275 10.29 -13.83 -7.13
CA ASN A 275 9.87 -14.17 -8.48
C ASN A 275 11.07 -14.22 -9.45
N GLN A 276 12.00 -13.29 -9.35
CA GLN A 276 13.22 -13.30 -10.15
C GLN A 276 14.15 -14.45 -9.75
N ARG A 277 14.35 -14.70 -8.44
CA ARG A 277 15.11 -15.87 -7.96
C ARG A 277 14.49 -17.19 -8.40
N LYS A 278 13.16 -17.29 -8.42
CA LYS A 278 12.45 -18.45 -8.96
C LYS A 278 12.66 -18.64 -10.47
N MET A 279 12.86 -17.56 -11.21
CA MET A 279 13.19 -17.61 -12.64
C MET A 279 14.67 -17.93 -12.91
N GLU A 280 15.57 -17.49 -12.04
CA GLU A 280 17.04 -17.67 -12.19
C GLU A 280 17.55 -18.98 -11.59
N PHE A 281 16.82 -19.59 -10.64
CA PHE A 281 17.22 -20.82 -9.99
C PHE A 281 17.21 -22.00 -10.96
N ALA A 282 18.39 -22.54 -11.22
CA ALA A 282 18.56 -23.79 -11.97
C ALA A 282 18.47 -24.98 -11.01
N PRO A 283 17.54 -25.94 -11.18
CA PRO A 283 17.39 -27.11 -10.31
C PRO A 283 18.50 -28.16 -10.52
N SER A 284 19.69 -27.74 -10.95
CA SER A 284 20.85 -28.59 -11.19
C SER A 284 22.12 -27.95 -10.67
N LEU A 285 22.89 -28.70 -9.87
CA LEU A 285 24.17 -28.28 -9.32
C LEU A 285 25.30 -29.18 -9.82
N ASP A 286 26.35 -28.60 -10.40
CA ASP A 286 27.58 -29.31 -10.75
C ASP A 286 28.67 -29.10 -9.68
N ILE A 287 29.13 -30.19 -9.09
CA ILE A 287 30.19 -30.21 -8.06
C ILE A 287 31.40 -31.04 -8.48
N ARG A 288 31.52 -31.38 -9.78
CA ARG A 288 32.69 -32.13 -10.28
C ARG A 288 33.98 -31.34 -10.10
N GLY A 289 35.04 -32.04 -9.71
CA GLY A 289 36.37 -31.46 -9.53
C GLY A 289 36.54 -30.65 -8.23
N LEU A 290 35.50 -30.52 -7.42
CA LEU A 290 35.59 -29.89 -6.10
C LEU A 290 36.13 -30.87 -5.05
N ARG A 291 36.82 -30.32 -4.05
CA ARG A 291 37.17 -31.07 -2.83
C ARG A 291 35.91 -31.34 -1.99
N ALA A 292 35.94 -32.42 -1.21
CA ALA A 292 34.82 -32.87 -0.37
C ALA A 292 34.14 -31.74 0.42
N ASP A 293 34.90 -30.97 1.19
CA ASP A 293 34.37 -29.91 2.06
C ASP A 293 33.76 -28.73 1.28
N GLU A 294 34.28 -28.44 0.09
CA GLU A 294 33.75 -27.39 -0.79
C GLU A 294 32.46 -27.85 -1.47
N ALA A 295 32.43 -29.11 -1.91
CA ALA A 295 31.24 -29.72 -2.49
C ALA A 295 30.08 -29.74 -1.50
N LEU A 296 30.31 -30.16 -0.25
CA LEU A 296 29.28 -30.20 0.78
C LEU A 296 28.72 -28.81 1.11
N ARG A 297 29.58 -27.79 1.20
CA ARG A 297 29.13 -26.40 1.41
C ARG A 297 28.26 -25.90 0.27
N LYS A 298 28.62 -26.20 -0.98
CA LYS A 298 27.79 -25.84 -2.14
C LYS A 298 26.47 -26.60 -2.17
N VAL A 299 26.47 -27.88 -1.81
CA VAL A 299 25.24 -28.68 -1.73
C VAL A 299 24.30 -28.14 -0.65
N GLY A 300 24.82 -27.80 0.52
CA GLY A 300 24.02 -27.18 1.58
C GLY A 300 23.37 -25.87 1.13
N ALA A 301 24.17 -24.93 0.60
CA ALA A 301 23.66 -23.66 0.09
C ALA A 301 22.62 -23.85 -1.04
N PHE A 302 22.82 -24.84 -1.90
CA PHE A 302 21.90 -25.16 -2.99
C PHE A 302 20.56 -25.72 -2.49
N ILE A 303 20.56 -26.56 -1.45
CA ILE A 303 19.33 -27.06 -0.83
C ILE A 303 18.58 -25.93 -0.13
N ASP A 304 19.29 -25.06 0.60
CA ASP A 304 18.69 -23.89 1.26
C ASP A 304 18.01 -22.97 0.24
N GLU A 305 18.66 -22.73 -0.91
CA GLU A 305 18.10 -21.93 -1.99
C GLU A 305 16.88 -22.62 -2.65
N ALA A 306 16.95 -23.94 -2.86
CA ALA A 306 15.83 -24.72 -3.37
C ALA A 306 14.61 -24.67 -2.44
N ILE A 307 14.83 -24.72 -1.13
CA ILE A 307 13.77 -24.59 -0.12
C ILE A 307 13.14 -23.20 -0.19
N MET A 308 13.97 -22.16 -0.30
CA MET A 308 13.50 -20.77 -0.37
C MET A 308 12.64 -20.51 -1.63
N VAL A 309 12.99 -21.12 -2.76
CA VAL A 309 12.27 -20.96 -4.04
C VAL A 309 11.09 -21.96 -4.18
N GLY A 310 11.04 -22.99 -3.34
CA GLY A 310 10.03 -24.06 -3.40
C GLY A 310 10.26 -25.04 -4.55
N ALA A 311 11.52 -25.30 -4.92
CA ALA A 311 11.90 -26.25 -5.96
C ALA A 311 12.05 -27.67 -5.40
N GLY A 312 11.03 -28.50 -5.62
CA GLY A 312 10.95 -29.84 -5.02
C GLY A 312 11.80 -30.93 -5.68
N ASP A 313 12.17 -30.80 -6.96
CA ASP A 313 12.97 -31.78 -7.70
C ASP A 313 14.34 -31.17 -8.07
N LEU A 314 15.42 -31.76 -7.58
CA LEU A 314 16.78 -31.26 -7.75
C LEU A 314 17.73 -32.33 -8.31
N ARG A 315 18.77 -31.89 -9.04
CA ARG A 315 19.79 -32.78 -9.62
C ARG A 315 21.20 -32.34 -9.20
N ILE A 316 21.95 -33.24 -8.58
CA ILE A 316 23.34 -32.96 -8.16
C ILE A 316 24.30 -33.83 -8.98
N LEU A 317 25.12 -33.18 -9.80
CA LEU A 317 26.14 -33.80 -10.65
C LEU A 317 27.47 -33.83 -9.90
N HIS A 318 27.83 -35.00 -9.36
CA HIS A 318 29.11 -35.24 -8.68
C HIS A 318 30.12 -36.01 -9.54
N GLY A 319 29.68 -36.55 -10.68
CA GLY A 319 30.50 -37.37 -11.56
C GLY A 319 30.60 -38.82 -11.07
N LYS A 320 31.13 -39.70 -11.93
CA LYS A 320 31.24 -41.15 -11.65
C LYS A 320 32.46 -41.45 -10.78
N GLY A 321 33.66 -41.08 -11.24
CA GLY A 321 34.93 -41.15 -10.48
C GLY A 321 35.10 -42.41 -9.61
N ASP A 322 35.75 -42.25 -8.46
CA ASP A 322 35.81 -43.28 -7.41
C ASP A 322 34.55 -43.27 -6.50
N GLY A 323 33.53 -42.49 -6.83
CA GLY A 323 32.28 -42.41 -6.06
C GLY A 323 32.38 -41.70 -4.70
N ILE A 324 33.53 -41.13 -4.33
CA ILE A 324 33.72 -40.46 -3.04
C ILE A 324 32.73 -39.31 -2.83
N LEU A 325 32.60 -38.41 -3.82
CA LEU A 325 31.64 -37.30 -3.75
C LEU A 325 30.19 -37.80 -3.71
N ARG A 326 29.86 -38.88 -4.43
CA ARG A 326 28.53 -39.50 -4.39
C ARG A 326 28.18 -39.96 -2.97
N GLN A 327 29.10 -40.65 -2.33
CA GLN A 327 28.88 -41.21 -0.98
C GLN A 327 28.72 -40.09 0.05
N LEU A 328 29.61 -39.10 0.03
CA LEU A 328 29.57 -37.96 0.95
C LEU A 328 28.30 -37.10 0.78
N VAL A 329 27.88 -36.85 -0.46
CA VAL A 329 26.66 -36.08 -0.73
C VAL A 329 25.42 -36.84 -0.23
N ARG A 330 25.36 -38.15 -0.43
CA ARG A 330 24.26 -38.98 0.07
C ARG A 330 24.21 -39.06 1.58
N GLU A 331 25.37 -39.19 2.22
CA GLU A 331 25.47 -39.16 3.68
C GLU A 331 24.99 -37.82 4.23
N TYR A 332 25.42 -36.71 3.63
CA TYR A 332 24.95 -35.38 3.99
C TYR A 332 23.44 -35.20 3.79
N LEU A 333 22.90 -35.61 2.64
CA LEU A 333 21.47 -35.53 2.35
C LEU A 333 20.62 -36.37 3.31
N SER A 334 21.14 -37.51 3.77
CA SER A 334 20.45 -38.37 4.73
C SER A 334 20.27 -37.74 6.12
N GLY A 335 21.09 -36.72 6.44
CA GLY A 335 20.98 -35.96 7.69
C GLY A 335 20.03 -34.77 7.63
N ILE A 336 19.40 -34.50 6.48
CA ILE A 336 18.50 -33.37 6.29
C ILE A 336 17.05 -33.86 6.26
N ASP A 337 16.28 -33.50 7.29
CA ASP A 337 14.87 -33.93 7.44
C ASP A 337 13.95 -33.49 6.29
N VAL A 338 14.34 -32.45 5.55
CA VAL A 338 13.55 -31.88 4.43
C VAL A 338 13.66 -32.73 3.15
N VAL A 339 14.64 -33.63 3.08
CA VAL A 339 14.85 -34.52 1.93
C VAL A 339 13.97 -35.76 2.07
N SER A 340 12.99 -35.92 1.18
CA SER A 340 12.07 -37.06 1.22
C SER A 340 12.61 -38.30 0.52
N LYS A 341 13.35 -38.11 -0.58
CA LYS A 341 13.95 -39.22 -1.33
C LYS A 341 15.18 -38.73 -2.09
N PHE A 342 16.21 -39.56 -2.14
CA PHE A 342 17.33 -39.38 -3.06
C PHE A 342 17.67 -40.69 -3.76
N GLU A 343 17.91 -40.65 -5.06
CA GLU A 343 18.24 -41.83 -5.87
C GLU A 343 19.24 -41.51 -6.99
N ASP A 344 19.88 -42.53 -7.54
CA ASP A 344 20.70 -42.33 -8.75
C ASP A 344 19.79 -41.99 -9.93
N GLU A 345 20.28 -41.17 -10.85
CA GLU A 345 19.59 -40.88 -12.10
C GLU A 345 19.49 -42.13 -12.99
N ASP A 346 18.53 -42.14 -13.92
CA ASP A 346 18.44 -43.18 -14.95
C ASP A 346 19.77 -43.29 -15.72
N VAL A 347 20.16 -44.53 -16.03
CA VAL A 347 21.38 -44.88 -16.79
C VAL A 347 21.47 -44.07 -18.10
N ARG A 348 20.33 -43.79 -18.73
CA ARG A 348 20.24 -43.01 -19.99
C ARG A 348 20.63 -41.53 -19.83
N PHE A 349 20.53 -40.96 -18.62
CA PHE A 349 20.70 -39.53 -18.36
C PHE A 349 21.89 -39.19 -17.45
N GLY A 350 22.76 -40.16 -17.17
CA GLY A 350 23.98 -39.96 -16.38
C GLY A 350 24.23 -41.05 -15.34
N GLY A 351 23.22 -41.86 -15.01
CA GLY A 351 23.33 -42.97 -14.08
C GLY A 351 23.84 -42.54 -12.71
N THR A 352 24.77 -43.35 -12.17
CA THR A 352 25.42 -43.15 -10.87
C THR A 352 26.27 -41.88 -10.75
N GLY A 353 26.42 -41.07 -11.81
CA GLY A 353 27.14 -39.80 -11.74
C GLY A 353 26.29 -38.63 -11.26
N ILE A 354 24.98 -38.84 -11.12
CA ILE A 354 24.00 -37.82 -10.73
C ILE A 354 23.11 -38.40 -9.64
N THR A 355 22.90 -37.62 -8.57
CA THR A 355 21.92 -37.91 -7.54
C THR A 355 20.72 -36.98 -7.72
N ASN A 356 19.54 -37.58 -7.92
CA ASN A 356 18.26 -36.88 -7.92
C ASN A 356 17.75 -36.78 -6.50
N VAL A 357 17.28 -35.60 -6.10
CA VAL A 357 16.82 -35.31 -4.75
C VAL A 357 15.40 -34.75 -4.82
N LYS A 358 14.51 -35.31 -4.01
CA LYS A 358 13.15 -34.81 -3.79
C LYS A 358 13.04 -34.18 -2.41
N LEU A 359 12.51 -32.95 -2.37
CA LEU A 359 12.22 -32.24 -1.14
C LEU A 359 10.72 -32.32 -0.83
N THR A 360 10.37 -32.30 0.45
CA THR A 360 8.98 -32.22 0.91
C THR A 360 8.82 -31.00 1.81
N TYR A 361 7.74 -30.24 1.58
CA TYR A 361 7.47 -28.95 2.22
C TYR A 361 6.22 -29.01 3.09
#